data_AF-A0A5B2ZC88-F1
#
_entry.id   AF-A0A5B2ZC88-F1
#
_cell.length_a   1.000
_cell.length_b   1.000
_cell.length_c   1.000
_cell.angle_alpha   90.00
_cell.angle_beta   90.00
_cell.angle_gamma   90.00
#
_symmetry.space_group_name_H-M   'P 1'
#
loop_
_entity.id
_entity.type
_entity.pdbx_description
1 polymer ?
#
loop_
_entity_poly.entity_id
_entity_poly.type
_entity_poly.pdbx_seq_one_letter_code
_entity_poly.pdbx_strand_id
1 'polypeptide(L)'
;MRLIGPVAVAVWLALGSGPAAPRPPSPIPVPVVPATGILDRVPVAALEARLRPADLVFRRGNGLWSGYFAVASGDEGFYSHVGVAVFEGGQWRVVHTEADDRSGIGGVRSDSLAEFLAGARGVAVVRPALNGPQAEATVRLAAAPDWRGIPFDRRFSLDDGGQAMYCTEWVQALVLSATGVDIARPRSRFGGRAIISVDDLRLGPGAVPVLEHRL
;
A
#
# COMPACT_ATOMS: atom_id res chain seq x y z
N MET A 1 -52.54 -7.84 72.92
CA MET A 1 -51.68 -6.77 72.34
C MET A 1 -51.59 -7.05 70.84
N ARG A 2 -52.12 -6.16 70.00
CA ARG A 2 -52.42 -6.42 68.58
C ARG A 2 -51.22 -6.10 67.66
N LEU A 3 -51.08 -6.95 66.65
CA LEU A 3 -50.03 -7.03 65.62
C LEU A 3 -50.03 -5.82 64.65
N ILE A 4 -48.83 -5.42 64.22
CA ILE A 4 -48.57 -4.43 63.16
C ILE A 4 -48.34 -5.20 61.86
N GLY A 5 -49.14 -4.93 60.81
CA GLY A 5 -48.91 -5.42 59.45
C GLY A 5 -48.49 -4.27 58.52
N PRO A 6 -47.65 -4.52 57.50
CA PRO A 6 -47.22 -3.46 56.58
C PRO A 6 -48.24 -3.23 55.46
N VAL A 7 -48.45 -1.97 55.12
CA VAL A 7 -49.25 -1.51 53.97
C VAL A 7 -48.39 -1.60 52.71
N ALA A 8 -48.80 -2.39 51.73
CA ALA A 8 -48.21 -2.44 50.40
C ALA A 8 -48.86 -1.37 49.50
N VAL A 9 -48.06 -0.46 48.94
CA VAL A 9 -48.47 0.50 47.92
C VAL A 9 -48.24 -0.15 46.55
N ALA A 10 -49.33 -0.40 45.81
CA ALA A 10 -49.28 -0.90 44.45
C ALA A 10 -49.15 0.27 43.46
N VAL A 11 -48.05 0.33 42.72
CA VAL A 11 -47.87 1.23 41.58
C VAL A 11 -48.34 0.51 40.31
N TRP A 12 -49.41 1.00 39.70
CA TRP A 12 -49.87 0.55 38.38
C TRP A 12 -49.09 1.29 37.29
N LEU A 13 -48.26 0.56 36.53
CA LEU A 13 -47.66 1.04 35.28
C LEU A 13 -48.57 0.63 34.12
N ALA A 14 -49.29 1.60 33.56
CA ALA A 14 -50.04 1.43 32.32
C ALA A 14 -49.05 1.41 31.14
N LEU A 15 -48.88 0.25 30.50
CA LEU A 15 -48.17 0.11 29.23
C LEU A 15 -49.11 0.59 28.10
N GLY A 16 -48.94 1.84 27.69
CA GLY A 16 -49.57 2.38 26.48
C GLY A 16 -48.83 1.94 25.22
N SER A 17 -49.49 1.18 24.35
CA SER A 17 -49.00 0.81 23.02
C SER A 17 -49.12 2.00 22.07
N GLY A 18 -48.03 2.76 21.88
CA GLY A 18 -47.94 3.79 20.84
C GLY A 18 -47.93 3.19 19.43
N PRO A 19 -48.37 3.92 18.39
CA PRO A 19 -48.37 3.43 17.01
C PRO A 19 -46.93 3.19 16.52
N ALA A 20 -46.73 2.04 15.86
CA ALA A 20 -45.44 1.64 15.32
C ALA A 20 -44.92 2.69 14.31
N ALA A 21 -43.69 3.18 14.54
CA ALA A 21 -43.01 4.07 13.60
C ALA A 21 -42.82 3.35 12.25
N PRO A 22 -42.97 4.06 11.11
CA PRO A 22 -42.77 3.47 9.80
C PRO A 22 -41.32 3.00 9.66
N ARG A 23 -41.13 1.75 9.20
CA ARG A 23 -39.80 1.21 8.93
C ARG A 23 -39.13 2.02 7.83
N PRO A 24 -37.84 2.34 7.94
CA PRO A 24 -37.10 2.96 6.85
C PRO A 24 -37.13 2.03 5.62
N PRO A 25 -37.19 2.58 4.40
CA PRO A 25 -37.16 1.78 3.19
C PRO A 25 -35.87 0.96 3.15
N SER A 26 -35.99 -0.31 2.74
CA SER A 26 -34.82 -1.15 2.50
C SER A 26 -33.91 -0.49 1.47
N PRO A 27 -32.58 -0.47 1.68
CA PRO A 27 -31.67 0.09 0.69
C PRO A 27 -31.84 -0.65 -0.63
N ILE A 28 -32.02 0.10 -1.72
CA ILE A 28 -32.01 -0.45 -3.08
C ILE A 28 -30.66 -1.14 -3.27
N PRO A 29 -30.63 -2.41 -3.73
CA PRO A 29 -29.37 -3.06 -4.04
C PRO A 29 -28.67 -2.27 -5.15
N VAL A 30 -27.61 -1.57 -4.78
CA VAL A 30 -26.71 -0.91 -5.73
C VAL A 30 -26.06 -2.03 -6.55
N PRO A 31 -26.14 -2.02 -7.88
CA PRO A 31 -25.45 -3.01 -8.68
C PRO A 31 -23.95 -2.96 -8.35
N VAL A 32 -23.42 -4.08 -7.83
CA VAL A 32 -21.98 -4.26 -7.62
C VAL A 32 -21.36 -4.39 -9.00
N VAL A 33 -20.97 -3.27 -9.60
CA VAL A 33 -20.09 -3.29 -10.77
C VAL A 33 -18.79 -3.96 -10.31
N PRO A 34 -18.35 -5.08 -10.91
CA PRO A 34 -17.06 -5.65 -10.55
C PRO A 34 -16.02 -4.56 -10.78
N ALA A 35 -15.25 -4.23 -9.74
CA ALA A 35 -14.23 -3.20 -9.83
C ALA A 35 -13.23 -3.64 -10.91
N THR A 36 -13.36 -3.06 -12.10
CA THR A 36 -12.49 -3.33 -13.24
C THR A 36 -11.08 -2.90 -12.85
N GLY A 37 -10.14 -3.83 -12.86
CA GLY A 37 -8.75 -3.56 -12.49
C GLY A 37 -7.98 -2.98 -13.67
N ILE A 38 -6.80 -2.42 -13.41
CA ILE A 38 -5.96 -1.82 -14.46
C ILE A 38 -5.58 -2.84 -15.55
N LEU A 39 -5.47 -4.12 -15.17
CA LEU A 39 -5.14 -5.21 -16.08
C LEU A 39 -6.24 -5.53 -17.11
N ASP A 40 -7.48 -5.09 -16.87
CA ASP A 40 -8.57 -5.20 -17.86
C ASP A 40 -8.43 -4.13 -18.97
N ARG A 41 -7.63 -3.07 -18.73
CA ARG A 41 -7.36 -1.99 -19.68
C ARG A 41 -6.00 -2.13 -20.35
N VAL A 42 -5.01 -2.61 -19.60
CA VAL A 42 -3.62 -2.72 -20.08
C VAL A 42 -3.12 -4.15 -19.82
N PRO A 43 -2.93 -4.95 -20.88
CA PRO A 43 -2.42 -6.31 -20.73
C PRO A 43 -1.04 -6.33 -20.08
N VAL A 44 -0.79 -7.31 -19.21
CA VAL A 44 0.50 -7.49 -18.52
C VAL A 44 1.68 -7.50 -19.49
N ALA A 45 1.56 -8.22 -20.62
CA ALA A 45 2.61 -8.29 -21.63
C ALA A 45 3.00 -6.93 -22.23
N ALA A 46 2.05 -5.99 -22.33
CA ALA A 46 2.33 -4.63 -22.82
C ALA A 46 3.14 -3.82 -21.81
N LEU A 47 2.91 -4.04 -20.51
CA LEU A 47 3.71 -3.45 -19.43
C LEU A 47 5.11 -4.07 -19.39
N GLU A 48 5.20 -5.40 -19.43
CA GLU A 48 6.46 -6.15 -19.40
C GLU A 48 7.41 -5.77 -20.54
N ALA A 49 6.88 -5.51 -21.74
CA ALA A 49 7.67 -5.07 -22.90
C ALA A 49 8.36 -3.71 -22.69
N ARG A 50 7.98 -2.93 -21.67
CA ARG A 50 8.52 -1.60 -21.35
C ARG A 50 9.50 -1.63 -20.17
N LEU A 51 9.51 -2.72 -19.40
CA LEU A 51 10.30 -2.84 -18.18
C LEU A 51 11.79 -3.03 -18.49
N ARG A 52 12.60 -2.50 -17.58
CA ARG A 52 14.03 -2.77 -17.48
C ARG A 52 14.40 -3.14 -16.03
N PRO A 53 15.53 -3.83 -15.83
CA PRO A 53 15.99 -4.15 -14.49
C PRO A 53 16.14 -2.88 -13.65
N ALA A 54 15.71 -2.94 -12.40
CA ALA A 54 15.69 -1.83 -11.45
C ALA A 54 14.71 -0.68 -11.76
N ASP A 55 13.81 -0.83 -12.73
CA ASP A 55 12.67 0.09 -12.84
C ASP A 55 11.80 -0.01 -11.58
N LEU A 56 11.24 1.11 -11.13
CA LEU A 56 10.32 1.18 -10.01
C LEU A 56 8.89 1.04 -10.52
N VAL A 57 8.15 0.06 -10.01
CA VAL A 57 6.76 -0.20 -10.38
C VAL A 57 5.84 0.25 -9.26
N PHE A 58 5.01 1.23 -9.56
CA PHE A 58 4.04 1.81 -8.65
C PHE A 58 2.65 1.27 -8.94
N ARG A 59 1.84 1.08 -7.89
CA ARG A 59 0.42 0.75 -8.04
C ARG A 59 -0.45 1.58 -7.10
N ARG A 60 -1.69 1.81 -7.53
CA ARG A 60 -2.76 2.24 -6.63
C ARG A 60 -3.52 1.01 -6.16
N GLY A 61 -3.25 0.59 -4.93
CA GLY A 61 -3.91 -0.54 -4.29
C GLY A 61 -5.34 -0.21 -3.83
N ASN A 62 -5.99 -1.22 -3.25
CA ASN A 62 -7.33 -1.12 -2.67
C ASN A 62 -7.36 -1.43 -1.16
N GLY A 63 -6.20 -1.77 -0.59
CA GLY A 63 -6.08 -2.20 0.81
C GLY A 63 -6.23 -1.05 1.81
N LEU A 64 -6.39 -1.40 3.09
CA LEU A 64 -6.61 -0.42 4.17
C LEU A 64 -5.47 0.61 4.26
N TRP A 65 -4.24 0.17 4.04
CA TRP A 65 -3.06 1.04 4.03
C TRP A 65 -2.96 1.91 2.77
N SER A 66 -3.68 1.56 1.70
CA SER A 66 -3.60 2.29 0.43
C SER A 66 -4.08 3.73 0.55
N GLY A 67 -5.13 3.98 1.34
CA GLY A 67 -5.63 5.34 1.58
C GLY A 67 -4.64 6.15 2.43
N TYR A 68 -4.00 5.51 3.40
CA TYR A 68 -2.99 6.12 4.25
C TYR A 68 -1.77 6.58 3.44
N PHE A 69 -1.19 5.71 2.61
CA PHE A 69 -0.02 6.05 1.80
C PHE A 69 -0.32 7.01 0.66
N ALA A 70 -1.53 6.95 0.11
CA ALA A 70 -2.01 7.93 -0.85
C ALA A 70 -2.08 9.33 -0.27
N VAL A 71 -2.64 9.48 0.94
CA VAL A 71 -2.74 10.77 1.64
C VAL A 71 -1.37 11.24 2.15
N ALA A 72 -0.48 10.32 2.51
CA ALA A 72 0.88 10.63 2.92
C ALA A 72 1.81 11.00 1.74
N SER A 73 1.41 10.70 0.50
CA SER A 73 2.09 11.12 -0.72
C SER A 73 1.53 12.47 -1.12
N GLY A 74 2.39 13.50 -1.21
CA GLY A 74 2.01 14.92 -1.28
C GLY A 74 1.05 15.32 -2.42
N ASP A 75 1.54 16.10 -3.38
CA ASP A 75 0.66 16.86 -4.29
C ASP A 75 -0.10 16.00 -5.32
N GLU A 76 0.37 14.78 -5.64
CA GLU A 76 -0.29 13.91 -6.62
C GLU A 76 -1.06 12.74 -5.99
N GLY A 77 -0.62 12.19 -4.85
CA GLY A 77 -1.42 11.36 -3.92
C GLY A 77 -2.14 10.12 -4.48
N PHE A 78 -1.87 9.72 -5.73
CA PHE A 78 -2.65 8.69 -6.41
C PHE A 78 -2.09 7.29 -6.17
N TYR A 79 -0.78 7.10 -6.21
CA TYR A 79 -0.18 5.79 -5.95
C TYR A 79 -0.01 5.55 -4.46
N SER A 80 0.00 4.28 -4.07
CA SER A 80 0.04 3.90 -2.66
C SER A 80 1.11 2.88 -2.32
N HIS A 81 1.80 2.35 -3.33
CA HIS A 81 2.74 1.25 -3.17
C HIS A 81 3.76 1.24 -4.30
N VAL A 82 4.94 0.68 -4.02
CA VAL A 82 6.05 0.60 -4.95
C VAL A 82 6.85 -0.69 -4.73
N GLY A 83 7.47 -1.19 -5.80
CA GLY A 83 8.52 -2.19 -5.76
C GLY A 83 9.52 -2.04 -6.89
N VAL A 84 10.52 -2.92 -6.92
CA VAL A 84 11.58 -2.94 -7.94
C VAL A 84 11.33 -4.07 -8.94
N ALA A 85 11.37 -3.74 -10.23
CA ALA A 85 11.29 -4.71 -11.32
C ALA A 85 12.58 -5.53 -11.42
N VAL A 86 12.44 -6.84 -11.32
CA VAL A 86 13.51 -7.82 -11.50
C VAL A 86 13.11 -8.84 -12.55
N PHE A 87 14.07 -9.31 -13.35
CA PHE A 87 13.85 -10.39 -14.30
C PHE A 87 14.51 -11.66 -13.76
N GLU A 88 13.70 -12.56 -13.21
CA GLU A 88 14.16 -13.78 -12.52
C GLU A 88 13.39 -14.99 -13.06
N GLY A 89 14.08 -16.08 -13.40
CA GLY A 89 13.41 -17.30 -13.89
C GLY A 89 12.61 -17.13 -15.18
N GLY A 90 13.04 -16.23 -16.07
CA GLY A 90 12.42 -15.98 -17.38
C GLY A 90 11.14 -15.14 -17.34
N GLN A 91 10.81 -14.51 -16.21
CA GLN A 91 9.61 -13.68 -16.04
C GLN A 91 9.91 -12.40 -15.26
N TRP A 92 9.12 -11.35 -15.50
CA TRP A 92 9.19 -10.13 -14.72
C TRP A 92 8.50 -10.32 -13.36
N ARG A 93 9.20 -9.89 -12.31
CA ARG A 93 8.68 -9.85 -10.95
C ARG A 93 8.90 -8.47 -10.36
N VAL A 94 8.09 -8.16 -9.36
CA VAL A 94 8.21 -6.94 -8.56
C VAL A 94 8.60 -7.36 -7.15
N VAL A 95 9.78 -6.95 -6.71
CA VAL A 95 10.24 -7.15 -5.32
C VAL A 95 9.85 -5.94 -4.50
N HIS A 96 9.10 -6.15 -3.43
CA HIS A 96 8.58 -5.08 -2.58
C HIS A 96 8.37 -5.57 -1.15
N THR A 97 8.29 -4.67 -0.18
CA THR A 97 7.75 -5.02 1.13
C THR A 97 6.24 -4.81 1.15
N GLU A 98 5.52 -5.64 1.88
CA GLU A 98 4.07 -5.51 2.09
C GLU A 98 3.69 -6.20 3.41
N ALA A 99 2.61 -5.77 4.04
CA ALA A 99 2.01 -6.43 5.17
C ALA A 99 0.57 -6.84 4.88
N ASP A 100 0.11 -7.88 5.57
CA ASP A 100 -1.29 -8.23 5.63
C ASP A 100 -2.10 -7.09 6.29
N ASP A 101 -3.19 -6.70 5.63
CA ASP A 101 -4.02 -5.55 6.03
C ASP A 101 -4.60 -5.70 7.46
N ARG A 102 -4.81 -6.93 7.95
CA ARG A 102 -5.45 -7.19 9.24
C ARG A 102 -4.46 -7.29 10.38
N SER A 103 -3.34 -7.97 10.15
CA SER A 103 -2.33 -8.26 11.16
C SER A 103 -1.19 -7.25 11.19
N GLY A 104 -0.95 -6.53 10.09
CA GLY A 104 0.23 -5.67 9.94
C GLY A 104 1.55 -6.44 9.98
N ILE A 105 1.50 -7.76 9.75
CA ILE A 105 2.66 -8.65 9.66
C ILE A 105 2.95 -8.87 8.18
N GLY A 106 4.24 -8.79 7.82
CA GLY A 106 4.71 -9.09 6.49
C GLY A 106 6.19 -8.78 6.36
N GLY A 107 6.64 -8.54 5.14
CA GLY A 107 8.04 -8.33 4.80
C GLY A 107 8.21 -8.29 3.30
N VAL A 108 9.41 -8.61 2.85
CA VAL A 108 9.75 -8.60 1.42
C VAL A 108 9.10 -9.77 0.70
N ARG A 109 8.48 -9.47 -0.43
CA ARG A 109 7.82 -10.39 -1.36
C ARG A 109 8.39 -10.22 -2.75
N SER A 110 8.22 -11.23 -3.58
CA SER A 110 8.55 -11.22 -4.99
C SER A 110 7.38 -11.80 -5.75
N ASP A 111 6.50 -10.91 -6.20
CA ASP A 111 5.27 -11.26 -6.89
C ASP A 111 5.49 -11.12 -8.40
N SER A 112 4.79 -11.91 -9.22
CA SER A 112 4.72 -11.62 -10.66
C SER A 112 4.09 -10.24 -10.90
N LEU A 113 4.34 -9.63 -12.07
CA LEU A 113 3.72 -8.34 -12.38
C LEU A 113 2.18 -8.40 -12.34
N ALA A 114 1.60 -9.54 -12.74
CA ALA A 114 0.16 -9.77 -12.69
C ALA A 114 -0.37 -9.80 -11.25
N GLU A 115 0.28 -10.53 -10.35
CA GLU A 115 -0.09 -10.59 -8.93
C GLU A 115 0.09 -9.24 -8.25
N PHE A 116 1.20 -8.54 -8.53
CA PHE A 116 1.45 -7.20 -8.01
C PHE A 116 0.37 -6.20 -8.46
N LEU A 117 -0.15 -6.31 -9.68
CA LEU A 117 -1.18 -5.39 -10.20
C LEU A 117 -2.61 -5.91 -10.03
N ALA A 118 -2.82 -7.05 -9.38
CA ALA A 118 -4.13 -7.64 -9.19
C ALA A 118 -5.07 -6.68 -8.45
N GLY A 119 -6.16 -6.30 -9.11
CA GLY A 119 -7.14 -5.35 -8.59
C GLY A 119 -6.67 -3.90 -8.48
N ALA A 120 -5.45 -3.56 -8.89
CA ALA A 120 -4.94 -2.19 -8.81
C ALA A 120 -5.76 -1.23 -9.70
N ARG A 121 -5.95 0.01 -9.26
CA ARG A 121 -6.64 1.07 -10.02
C ARG A 121 -5.73 1.90 -10.91
N GLY A 122 -4.44 1.64 -10.87
CA GLY A 122 -3.48 2.29 -11.74
C GLY A 122 -2.08 1.74 -11.54
N VAL A 123 -1.25 1.98 -12.54
CA VAL A 123 0.15 1.57 -12.60
C VAL A 123 0.98 2.72 -13.16
N ALA A 124 2.14 2.96 -12.54
CA ALA A 124 3.19 3.76 -13.14
C ALA A 124 4.52 3.00 -13.08
N VAL A 125 5.38 3.24 -14.06
CA VAL A 125 6.76 2.77 -14.04
C VAL A 125 7.65 3.99 -14.15
N VAL A 126 8.61 4.09 -13.24
CA VAL A 126 9.65 5.12 -13.24
C VAL A 126 11.00 4.44 -13.33
N ARG A 127 11.86 4.95 -14.18
CA ARG A 127 13.25 4.53 -14.27
C ARG A 127 14.12 5.48 -13.43
N PRO A 128 14.77 5.00 -12.36
CA PRO A 128 15.74 5.81 -11.64
C PRO A 128 16.97 6.06 -12.53
N ALA A 129 17.66 7.19 -12.32
CA ALA A 129 18.88 7.55 -13.05
C ALA A 129 20.09 6.69 -12.62
N LEU A 130 20.03 5.40 -12.96
CA LEU A 130 21.07 4.41 -12.72
C LEU A 130 21.74 4.02 -14.04
N ASN A 131 23.06 3.88 -14.03
CA ASN A 131 23.77 3.23 -15.14
C ASN A 131 23.58 1.71 -15.09
N GLY A 132 23.99 1.00 -16.15
CA GLY A 132 23.83 -0.47 -16.25
C GLY A 132 24.38 -1.22 -15.03
N PRO A 133 25.66 -1.02 -14.65
CA PRO A 133 26.22 -1.64 -13.45
C PRO A 133 25.47 -1.35 -12.15
N GLN A 134 24.97 -0.12 -11.97
CA GLN A 134 24.16 0.26 -10.81
C GLN A 134 22.81 -0.47 -10.79
N ALA A 135 22.11 -0.52 -11.93
CA ALA A 135 20.85 -1.26 -12.05
C ALA A 135 21.05 -2.76 -11.75
N GLU A 136 22.10 -3.36 -12.29
CA GLU A 136 22.45 -4.76 -11.99
C GLU A 136 22.80 -4.97 -10.50
N ALA A 137 23.52 -4.03 -9.88
CA ALA A 137 23.83 -4.10 -8.45
C ALA A 137 22.56 -4.03 -7.59
N THR A 138 21.62 -3.15 -7.95
CA THR A 138 20.31 -3.06 -7.29
C THR A 138 19.54 -4.36 -7.40
N VAL A 139 19.47 -4.97 -8.59
CA VAL A 139 18.78 -6.27 -8.78
C VAL A 139 19.46 -7.39 -8.02
N ARG A 140 20.80 -7.47 -8.04
CA ARG A 140 21.54 -8.48 -7.25
C ARG A 140 21.27 -8.33 -5.76
N LEU A 141 21.28 -7.10 -5.24
CA LEU A 141 21.02 -6.83 -3.84
C LEU A 141 19.58 -7.16 -3.46
N ALA A 142 18.61 -6.89 -4.36
CA ALA A 142 17.20 -7.23 -4.15
C ALA A 142 16.98 -8.73 -3.99
N ALA A 143 17.86 -9.56 -4.58
CA ALA A 143 17.82 -11.02 -4.46
C ALA A 143 18.59 -11.57 -3.25
N ALA A 144 19.36 -10.74 -2.53
CA ALA A 144 20.19 -11.19 -1.42
C ALA A 144 19.33 -11.65 -0.22
N PRO A 145 19.68 -12.76 0.47
CA PRO A 145 18.91 -13.28 1.59
C PRO A 145 18.65 -12.26 2.71
N ASP A 146 19.66 -11.47 3.07
CA ASP A 146 19.53 -10.46 4.12
C ASP A 146 18.53 -9.37 3.74
N TRP A 147 18.46 -9.01 2.45
CA TRP A 147 17.50 -8.04 1.93
C TRP A 147 16.11 -8.62 1.75
N ARG A 148 15.99 -9.92 1.44
CA ARG A 148 14.70 -10.65 1.35
C ARG A 148 14.13 -10.99 2.74
N GLY A 149 14.96 -10.99 3.78
CA GLY A 149 14.56 -11.30 5.16
C GLY A 149 14.00 -10.12 5.95
N ILE A 150 14.00 -8.90 5.38
CA ILE A 150 13.58 -7.69 6.09
C ILE A 150 12.07 -7.75 6.38
N PRO A 151 11.64 -7.66 7.67
CA PRO A 151 10.24 -7.60 8.03
C PRO A 151 9.61 -6.25 7.67
N PHE A 152 8.28 -6.23 7.55
CA PHE A 152 7.55 -4.99 7.27
C PHE A 152 7.52 -4.08 8.50
N ASP A 153 7.83 -2.81 8.30
CA ASP A 153 7.74 -1.81 9.35
C ASP A 153 6.31 -1.22 9.44
N ARG A 154 5.56 -1.66 10.44
CA ARG A 154 4.23 -1.14 10.76
C ARG A 154 4.22 0.22 11.47
N ARG A 155 5.39 0.72 11.90
CA ARG A 155 5.54 1.98 12.64
C ARG A 155 5.97 3.14 11.75
N PHE A 156 6.33 2.88 10.49
CA PHE A 156 6.80 3.85 9.50
C PHE A 156 7.91 4.75 10.06
N SER A 157 8.95 4.12 10.59
CA SER A 157 10.02 4.67 11.40
C SER A 157 11.36 4.50 10.72
N LEU A 158 11.89 5.59 10.17
CA LEU A 158 13.21 5.61 9.52
C LEU A 158 14.41 5.49 10.50
N ASP A 159 14.14 5.47 11.81
CA ASP A 159 15.15 5.56 12.87
C ASP A 159 15.46 4.19 13.53
N ASP A 160 15.12 3.08 12.89
CA ASP A 160 15.31 1.72 13.46
C ASP A 160 16.57 1.01 12.95
N GLY A 161 17.38 1.67 12.10
CA GLY A 161 18.60 1.11 11.53
C GLY A 161 18.35 0.09 10.41
N GLY A 162 17.14 0.04 9.85
CA GLY A 162 16.79 -0.90 8.78
C GLY A 162 16.42 -2.29 9.27
N GLN A 163 16.00 -2.41 10.53
CA GLN A 163 15.56 -3.68 11.12
C GLN A 163 14.20 -4.12 10.58
N ALA A 164 13.35 -3.16 10.18
CA ALA A 164 12.13 -3.37 9.43
C ALA A 164 11.98 -2.24 8.40
N MET A 165 11.34 -2.49 7.27
CA MET A 165 11.14 -1.45 6.25
C MET A 165 9.78 -1.56 5.57
N TYR A 166 9.13 -0.42 5.36
CA TYR A 166 7.96 -0.31 4.49
C TYR A 166 8.39 -0.08 3.03
N CYS A 167 7.43 -0.07 2.09
CA CYS A 167 7.73 -0.30 0.67
C CYS A 167 8.69 0.73 0.07
N THR A 168 8.48 2.00 0.34
CA THR A 168 9.30 3.10 -0.18
C THR A 168 10.66 3.20 0.53
N GLU A 169 10.69 2.96 1.85
CA GLU A 169 11.93 2.89 2.61
C GLU A 169 12.84 1.76 2.11
N TRP A 170 12.29 0.58 1.89
CA TRP A 170 13.05 -0.57 1.39
C TRP A 170 13.64 -0.29 0.00
N VAL A 171 12.85 0.27 -0.92
CA VAL A 171 13.32 0.65 -2.26
C VAL A 171 14.45 1.68 -2.20
N GLN A 172 14.28 2.74 -1.40
CA GLN A 172 15.31 3.76 -1.22
C GLN A 172 16.58 3.16 -0.62
N ALA A 173 16.47 2.40 0.46
CA ALA A 173 17.60 1.81 1.16
C ALA A 173 18.36 0.84 0.24
N LEU A 174 17.63 0.05 -0.56
CA LEU A 174 18.18 -0.90 -1.52
C LEU A 174 19.02 -0.17 -2.57
N VAL A 175 18.44 0.85 -3.23
CA VAL A 175 19.14 1.59 -4.28
C VAL A 175 20.35 2.31 -3.71
N LEU A 176 20.19 2.99 -2.57
CA LEU A 176 21.28 3.68 -1.90
C LEU A 176 22.42 2.72 -1.51
N SER A 177 22.09 1.55 -0.95
CA SER A 177 23.10 0.57 -0.54
C SER A 177 23.82 -0.09 -1.72
N ALA A 178 23.10 -0.32 -2.83
CA ALA A 178 23.68 -0.93 -4.02
C ALA A 178 24.53 0.03 -4.86
N THR A 179 24.24 1.34 -4.79
CA THR A 179 24.73 2.29 -5.82
C THR A 179 25.34 3.57 -5.25
N GLY A 180 25.08 3.90 -3.98
CA GLY A 180 25.38 5.20 -3.39
C GLY A 180 24.43 6.33 -3.84
N VAL A 181 23.43 6.05 -4.67
CA VAL A 181 22.49 7.06 -5.19
C VAL A 181 21.29 7.20 -4.28
N ASP A 182 21.00 8.43 -3.86
CA ASP A 182 19.81 8.79 -3.10
C ASP A 182 18.69 9.20 -4.07
N ILE A 183 17.66 8.35 -4.20
CA ILE A 183 16.57 8.52 -5.17
C ILE A 183 15.28 9.09 -4.56
N ALA A 184 15.25 9.30 -3.24
CA ALA A 184 14.06 9.76 -2.52
C ALA A 184 14.26 11.15 -1.91
N ARG A 185 13.94 12.22 -2.66
CA ARG A 185 13.95 13.60 -2.14
C ARG A 185 12.88 14.48 -2.81
N PRO A 186 12.23 15.41 -2.08
CA PRO A 186 12.39 15.69 -0.64
C PRO A 186 11.82 14.58 0.25
N ARG A 187 12.19 14.54 1.54
CA ARG A 187 11.56 13.62 2.50
C ARG A 187 10.25 14.23 3.00
N SER A 188 9.16 13.56 2.71
CA SER A 188 7.84 13.92 3.22
C SER A 188 7.76 13.83 4.75
N ARG A 189 6.77 14.49 5.35
CA ARG A 189 6.48 14.41 6.78
C ARG A 189 5.05 13.97 7.02
N PHE A 190 4.87 13.04 7.94
CA PHE A 190 3.56 12.59 8.39
C PHE A 190 3.50 12.61 9.92
N GLY A 191 2.52 13.32 10.48
CA GLY A 191 2.38 13.46 11.94
C GLY A 191 3.64 14.02 12.63
N GLY A 192 4.39 14.89 11.95
CA GLY A 192 5.65 15.47 12.45
C GLY A 192 6.89 14.59 12.25
N ARG A 193 6.73 13.31 11.88
CA ARG A 193 7.83 12.37 11.62
C ARG A 193 8.25 12.40 10.15
N ALA A 194 9.54 12.20 9.89
CA ALA A 194 10.02 12.03 8.53
C ALA A 194 9.62 10.65 8.01
N ILE A 195 9.13 10.62 6.78
CA ILE A 195 8.84 9.40 6.02
C ILE A 195 9.46 9.51 4.64
N ILE A 196 9.52 8.41 3.91
CA ILE A 196 9.74 8.39 2.48
C ILE A 196 8.39 8.10 1.85
N SER A 197 7.76 9.09 1.23
CA SER A 197 6.47 8.89 0.56
C SER A 197 6.63 8.17 -0.79
N VAL A 198 5.50 7.78 -1.39
CA VAL A 198 5.51 7.19 -2.74
C VAL A 198 5.95 8.24 -3.76
N ASP A 199 5.51 9.49 -3.59
CA ASP A 199 5.89 10.59 -4.47
C ASP A 199 7.37 11.00 -4.30
N ASP A 200 7.96 10.82 -3.10
CA ASP A 200 9.39 11.10 -2.88
C ASP A 200 10.27 10.25 -3.82
N LEU A 201 9.83 9.03 -4.15
CA LEU A 201 10.48 8.14 -5.12
C LEU A 201 10.02 8.41 -6.56
N ARG A 202 8.70 8.56 -6.77
CA ARG A 202 8.13 8.71 -8.13
C ARG A 202 8.57 10.00 -8.80
N LEU A 203 8.67 11.08 -8.02
CA LEU A 203 9.07 12.42 -8.45
C LEU A 203 10.50 12.77 -7.99
N GLY A 204 11.23 11.78 -7.48
CA GLY A 204 12.57 11.97 -6.93
C GLY A 204 13.61 12.38 -7.98
N PRO A 205 14.82 12.75 -7.55
CA PRO A 205 15.88 13.19 -8.45
C PRO A 205 16.22 12.13 -9.50
N GLY A 206 16.17 12.53 -10.78
CA GLY A 206 16.49 11.63 -11.89
C GLY A 206 15.44 10.55 -12.17
N ALA A 207 14.25 10.65 -11.56
CA ALA A 207 13.09 9.83 -11.92
C ALA A 207 12.66 10.13 -13.37
N VAL A 208 12.73 9.13 -14.25
CA VAL A 208 12.26 9.23 -15.63
C VAL A 208 10.98 8.40 -15.80
N PRO A 209 9.81 9.02 -16.03
CA PRO A 209 8.58 8.28 -16.30
C PRO A 209 8.72 7.39 -17.54
N VAL A 210 8.36 6.11 -17.41
CA VAL A 210 8.39 5.12 -18.50
C VAL A 210 6.98 4.88 -19.05
N LEU A 211 6.01 4.70 -18.17
CA LEU A 211 4.59 4.58 -18.51
C LEU A 211 3.73 4.94 -17.30
N GLU A 212 2.47 5.26 -17.57
CA GLU A 212 1.49 5.59 -16.55
C GLU A 212 0.07 5.35 -17.07
N HIS A 213 -0.74 4.66 -16.26
CA HIS A 213 -2.16 4.43 -16.52
C HIS A 213 -2.95 4.51 -15.20
N ARG A 214 -4.06 5.26 -15.22
CA ARG A 214 -4.95 5.47 -14.08
C ARG A 214 -6.41 5.19 -14.49
N LEU A 215 -7.22 4.63 -13.59
CA LEU A 215 -8.67 4.43 -13.74
C LEU A 215 -9.48 5.49 -13.00
#